data_AF-A0A652L5I1-F1
#
_entry.id   AF-A0A652L5I1-F1
#
_cell.length_a   1.000
_cell.length_b   1.000
_cell.length_c   1.000
_cell.angle_alpha   90.00
_cell.angle_beta   90.00
_cell.angle_gamma   90.00
#
_symmetry.space_group_name_H-M   'P 1'
#
loop_
_entity.id
_entity.type
_entity.pdbx_description
1 polymer ?
#
loop_
_entity_poly.entity_id
_entity_poly.type
_entity_poly.pdbx_seq_one_letter_code
_entity_poly.pdbx_strand_id
1 'polypeptide(L)' 'MRVLPTNYDRWIVLATVELPAKDVPPRFRWRLVHGQDGAVAVRVRGIEPALGDPVVPDHRMLCPAQEAAAPP' A
#
# COMPACT_ATOMS: atom_id res chain seq x y z
N MET A 1 8.88 1.95 8.78
CA MET A 1 7.65 1.43 8.14
C MET A 1 6.48 2.35 8.49
N ARG A 2 5.51 2.54 7.59
CA ARG A 2 4.30 3.36 7.81
C ARG A 2 3.05 2.53 7.56
N VAL A 3 2.02 2.77 8.37
CA VAL A 3 0.71 2.13 8.21
C VAL A 3 -0.16 3.08 7.37
N LEU A 4 -0.64 2.60 6.23
CA LEU A 4 -1.43 3.41 5.31
C LEU A 4 -2.72 2.69 4.92
N PRO A 5 -3.83 3.43 4.75
CA PRO A 5 -5.06 2.87 4.22
C PRO A 5 -4.85 2.50 2.74
N THR A 6 -5.57 1.48 2.28
CA THR A 6 -5.58 1.05 0.87
C THR A 6 -6.91 1.38 0.21
N ASN A 7 -6.93 1.38 -1.11
CA ASN A 7 -8.13 1.66 -1.92
C ASN A 7 -9.19 0.52 -1.91
N TYR A 8 -9.14 -0.40 -0.95
CA TYR A 8 -10.07 -1.53 -0.81
C TYR A 8 -10.33 -1.82 0.69
N ASP A 9 -10.35 -0.75 1.49
CA ASP A 9 -10.71 -0.76 2.92
C ASP A 9 -9.86 -1.71 3.77
N ARG A 10 -8.56 -1.79 3.47
CA ARG A 10 -7.59 -2.48 4.33
C ARG A 10 -6.45 -1.54 4.69
N TRP A 11 -5.70 -1.94 5.71
CA TRP A 11 -4.51 -1.23 6.12
C TRP A 11 -3.28 -2.04 5.73
N ILE A 12 -2.22 -1.35 5.35
CA ILE A 12 -0.98 -2.00 4.95
C ILE A 12 0.21 -1.31 5.60
N VAL A 13 1.12 -2.11 6.11
CA VAL A 13 2.43 -1.64 6.55
C VAL A 13 3.31 -1.60 5.31
N LEU A 14 3.89 -0.43 5.02
CA LEU A 14 4.80 -0.22 3.91
C LEU A 14 6.16 0.29 4.38
N ALA A 15 7.20 0.06 3.59
CA ALA A 15 8.48 0.72 3.78
C ALA A 15 8.35 2.26 3.68
N THR A 16 9.28 2.97 4.29
CA THR A 16 9.37 4.44 4.18
C THR A 16 10.21 4.90 3.00
N VAL A 17 10.84 3.95 2.29
CA VAL A 17 11.76 4.18 1.19
C VAL A 17 11.14 3.62 -0.08
N GLU A 18 11.12 4.41 -1.14
CA GLU A 18 10.72 3.95 -2.47
C GLU A 18 11.92 3.27 -3.14
N LEU A 19 11.66 2.14 -3.80
CA LEU A 19 12.62 1.40 -4.60
C LEU A 19 12.18 1.35 -6.07
N PRO A 20 13.10 1.16 -7.02
CA PRO A 20 12.74 0.94 -8.41
C PRO A 20 11.91 -0.34 -8.59
N ALA A 21 10.93 -0.33 -9.48
CA ALA A 21 10.07 -1.49 -9.72
C ALA A 21 10.83 -2.77 -10.12
N LYS A 22 11.99 -2.65 -10.79
CA LYS A 22 12.85 -3.80 -11.12
C LYS A 22 13.37 -4.54 -9.88
N ASP A 23 13.55 -3.84 -8.76
CA ASP A 23 14.14 -4.37 -7.53
C ASP A 23 13.07 -4.92 -6.57
N VAL A 24 11.78 -4.72 -6.89
CA VAL A 24 10.65 -5.14 -6.06
C VAL A 24 9.77 -6.12 -6.84
N PRO A 25 9.50 -7.33 -6.31
CA PRO A 25 8.68 -8.30 -7.02
C PRO A 25 7.24 -7.75 -7.23
N PRO A 26 6.59 -8.03 -8.37
CA PRO A 26 5.30 -7.42 -8.74
C PRO A 26 4.22 -7.46 -7.65
N ARG A 27 4.14 -8.56 -6.89
CA ARG A 27 3.18 -8.74 -5.80
C ARG A 27 3.37 -7.76 -4.62
N PHE A 28 4.57 -7.20 -4.48
CA PHE A 28 4.98 -6.26 -3.43
C PHE A 28 5.04 -4.81 -3.91
N ARG A 29 4.63 -4.51 -5.15
CA ARG A 29 4.69 -3.15 -5.71
C ARG A 29 3.46 -2.34 -5.29
N TRP A 30 3.67 -1.35 -4.44
CA TRP A 30 2.65 -0.38 -4.02
C TRP A 30 3.00 1.00 -4.52
N ARG A 31 1.98 1.80 -4.85
CA ARG A 31 2.11 3.24 -5.10
C ARG A 31 1.42 4.02 -4.00
N LEU A 32 2.04 5.13 -3.58
CA LEU A 32 1.39 6.08 -2.70
C LEU A 32 0.72 7.15 -3.55
N VAL A 33 -0.59 7.29 -3.36
CA VAL A 33 -1.36 8.38 -3.94
C VAL A 33 -1.62 9.38 -2.83
N HIS A 34 -1.10 10.59 -2.97
CA HIS A 34 -1.29 11.68 -2.02
C HIS A 34 -2.52 12.48 -2.44
N GLY A 35 -3.57 12.46 -1.62
CA GLY A 35 -4.77 13.28 -1.75
C GLY A 35 -4.83 14.37 -0.67
N GLN A 36 -5.94 15.12 -0.64
CA GLN A 36 -6.15 16.18 0.35
C GLN A 36 -6.24 15.61 1.78
N ASP A 37 -6.78 14.40 1.94
CA ASP A 37 -6.97 13.73 3.23
C ASP A 37 -5.76 12.85 3.65
N GLY A 38 -4.68 12.83 2.87
CA GLY A 38 -3.46 12.08 3.17
C GLY A 38 -3.04 11.10 2.08
N ALA A 39 -2.14 10.18 2.43
CA ALA A 39 -1.58 9.19 1.51
C ALA A 39 -2.35 7.87 1.56
N VAL A 40 -2.74 7.34 0.41
CA VAL A 40 -3.39 6.04 0.25
C VAL A 40 -2.47 5.11 -0.52
N ALA A 41 -2.29 3.89 -0.03
CA ALA A 41 -1.54 2.84 -0.68
C ALA A 41 -2.39 2.13 -1.73
N VAL A 42 -2.05 2.31 -3.01
CA VAL A 42 -2.77 1.72 -4.13
C VAL A 42 -2.02 0.51 -4.66
N ARG A 43 -2.73 -0.60 -4.82
CA ARG A 43 -2.19 -1.79 -5.46
C ARG A 43 -2.08 -1.53 -6.95
N VAL A 44 -0.90 -1.79 -7.50
CA VAL A 44 -0.67 -1.78 -8.93
C VAL A 44 -1.38 -2.98 -9.56
N ARG A 45 -2.68 -2.85 -9.90
CA ARG A 45 -3.47 -3.87 -10.60
C ARG A 45 -3.81 -3.38 -12.01
N GLY A 46 -3.08 -3.89 -13.00
CA GLY A 46 -3.39 -3.69 -14.42
C GLY A 46 -2.49 -2.71 -15.17
N ILE A 47 -1.74 -1.85 -14.48
CA ILE A 47 -0.71 -0.99 -15.09
C ILE A 47 0.60 -1.32 -14.41
N GLU A 48 1.41 -2.20 -14.98
CA GLU A 48 2.74 -2.44 -14.41
C GLU A 48 3.59 -1.16 -14.50
N PRO A 49 4.22 -0.72 -13.40
CA PRO A 49 5.16 0.39 -13.40
C PRO A 49 6.34 0.06 -14.31
N ALA A 50 6.90 1.08 -14.96
CA ALA A 50 8.15 0.92 -15.67
C ALA A 50 9.23 0.44 -14.70
N LEU A 51 10.26 -0.27 -15.20
CA LEU A 51 11.31 -0.86 -14.36
C LEU A 51 12.04 0.16 -13.44
N GLY A 52 12.07 1.43 -13.84
CA GLY A 52 12.64 2.54 -13.06
C GLY A 52 11.64 3.32 -12.20
N ASP A 53 10.33 3.05 -12.32
CA ASP A 53 9.32 3.78 -11.56
C ASP A 53 9.47 3.47 -10.06
N PRO A 54 9.27 4.48 -9.19
CA PRO A 54 9.30 4.29 -7.76
C PRO A 54 8.08 3.47 -7.31
N VAL A 55 8.35 2.46 -6.49
CA VAL A 55 7.35 1.63 -5.81
C VAL A 55 7.76 1.45 -4.36
N VAL A 56 6.79 1.30 -3.47
CA VAL A 56 7.07 1.06 -2.05
C VAL A 56 7.12 -0.45 -1.79
N PRO A 57 8.30 -0.99 -1.40
CA PRO A 57 8.46 -2.40 -1.04
C PRO A 57 7.90 -2.69 0.37
N ASP A 58 7.97 -3.98 0.74
CA ASP A 58 7.73 -4.49 2.09
C ASP A 58 6.30 -4.27 2.59
N HIS A 59 5.41 -5.19 2.20
CA HIS A 59 4.01 -5.12 2.59
C HIS A 59 3.63 -6.18 3.64
N ARG A 60 3.04 -5.71 4.74
CA ARG A 60 2.28 -6.58 5.66
C ARG A 60 0.84 -6.06 5.68
N MET A 61 -0.09 -6.84 5.10
CA MET A 61 -1.50 -6.51 5.22
C MET A 61 -1.90 -6.63 6.68
N LEU A 62 -2.41 -5.55 7.23
CA LEU A 62 -3.17 -5.57 8.45
C LEU A 62 -4.62 -5.81 8.00
N CYS A 63 -5.16 -6.98 8.32
CA CYS A 63 -6.61 -7.10 8.30
C CYS A 63 -7.14 -6.02 9.25
N PRO A 64 -8.10 -5.17 8.85
CA PRO A 64 -8.83 -4.41 9.85
C PRO A 64 -9.34 -5.45 10.85
N ALA A 65 -8.99 -5.32 12.12
CA ALA A 65 -9.71 -6.04 13.14
C ALA A 65 -11.18 -5.73 12.84
N GLN A 66 -11.97 -6.77 12.64
CA GLN A 66 -13.41 -6.62 12.55
C GLN A 66 -13.83 -6.04 13.91
N GLU A 67 -13.84 -4.72 14.04
CA GLU A 67 -14.48 -4.03 15.15
C GLU A 67 -15.98 -4.07 14.87
N ALA A 68 -16.50 -5.29 14.76
CA ALA A 68 -17.89 -5.62 14.98
C ALA A 68 -17.90 -6.39 16.30
N ALA A 69 -18.10 -5.68 17.40
CA ALA A 69 -18.95 -6.09 18.51
C ALA A 69 -18.81 -5.10 19.67
N ALA A 70 -19.54 -3.98 19.62
CA ALA A 70 -20.51 -3.63 20.66
C ALA A 70 -21.23 -2.30 20.32
N PRO A 71 -22.48 -2.36 19.87
CA PRO A 71 -23.55 -1.56 20.43
C PRO A 71 -24.42 -2.46 21.34
N PRO A 72 -25.19 -1.93 22.30
CA PRO A 72 -25.39 -0.54 22.72
C PRO A 72 -24.63 -0.14 23.99
#